data_AF-A0A9W4XJ60-F1
#
_entry.id   AF-A0A9W4XJ60-F1
#
_cell.length_a   1.000
_cell.length_b   1.000
_cell.length_c   1.000
_cell.angle_alpha   90.00
_cell.angle_beta   90.00
_cell.angle_gamma   90.00
#
_symmetry.space_group_name_H-M   'P 1'
#
loop_
_entity.id
_entity.type
_entity.pdbx_description
1 polymer ?
#
loop_
_entity_poly.entity_id
_entity_poly.type
_entity_poly.pdbx_seq_one_letter_code
_entity_poly.pdbx_strand_id
1 'polypeptide(L)'
;MPSPSATKMFIDTQTAQRTLGPNLQVTGAAGYSANESPLLETFVGQDAPPPSYLEATTPLPWAGRPGGDEGARLLEDGNRVPVTPMREEYKDGKYRRKGFVDWFTRRRITRGLLVIAAIILIGGIFAAFAGRGKTNQTATIPAQPAASSIPITSPPKTDGKQSFPIRWPSRCGKNNYNVNTQEFDFGAAPSLSIVEAIHQLDGPYKRVSGWIHVAPAPADQAAGTIQAKLSYAVSKTVDVASVKYAYTADSLTIGDPTFPDGFDGIHKKGSACLGISVTLYVAPGASIDNLNIQSTHLGMQVHNGVNFAVTNTTAISLTTGTLDSVSFNSRETHLRTISGSISGKYSLFDLIKIDTKSGSVNVNIEPKDAVEGSSPSAVFSASSLSGTIRADFMRKRIPARDYQVNISATVGSVEGTFIHGSTTTLRTIEGQINADLLPYNPNGADESSTLTTSTTDGQTMIKLRAPYKSSPESATSMTKLVSNHKSISGVMDLTYPQAWQGRLEGQSFNGTVHLQGEDLELTKQEELEGFNRVEAKKGEGASTLVFGTVSGGCEVKVGNLG
;
A
#
# COMPACT_ATOMS: atom_id res chain seq x y z
N MET A 1 40.85 38.87 -21.56
CA MET A 1 40.28 37.56 -21.94
C MET A 1 39.39 37.08 -20.80
N PRO A 2 38.25 36.43 -21.10
CA PRO A 2 36.95 36.76 -20.50
C PRO A 2 36.44 35.69 -19.51
N SER A 3 35.40 36.04 -18.76
CA SER A 3 34.37 35.08 -18.32
C SER A 3 33.00 35.72 -18.64
N PRO A 4 32.13 35.06 -19.43
CA PRO A 4 30.82 35.62 -19.76
C PRO A 4 29.81 35.27 -18.65
N SER A 5 29.14 36.29 -18.11
CA SER A 5 28.03 36.11 -17.18
C SER A 5 26.80 35.62 -17.94
N ALA A 6 26.18 34.55 -17.44
CA ALA A 6 24.97 33.95 -17.99
C ALA A 6 23.81 34.96 -18.07
N THR A 7 23.22 35.05 -19.26
CA THR A 7 22.05 35.87 -19.59
C THR A 7 20.82 35.31 -18.88
N LYS A 8 20.25 36.06 -17.92
CA LYS A 8 18.91 35.80 -17.39
C LYS A 8 17.89 36.23 -18.44
N MET A 9 17.06 35.30 -18.91
CA MET A 9 15.92 35.58 -19.80
C MET A 9 14.63 35.36 -19.02
N PHE A 10 13.66 36.23 -19.30
CA PHE A 10 12.35 36.25 -18.68
C PHE A 10 11.29 36.58 -19.70
N ILE A 11 10.14 35.91 -19.60
CA ILE A 11 8.99 36.18 -20.43
C ILE A 11 7.77 36.25 -19.51
N ASP A 12 7.19 37.45 -19.40
CA ASP A 12 5.88 37.72 -18.80
C ASP A 12 4.86 37.87 -19.95
N THR A 13 3.83 37.02 -19.98
CA THR A 13 2.79 37.03 -21.02
C THR A 13 1.44 37.59 -20.56
N GLN A 14 1.34 38.21 -19.38
CA GLN A 14 0.07 38.83 -18.96
C GLN A 14 -0.17 40.25 -19.51
N THR A 15 0.82 40.89 -20.14
CA THR A 15 0.73 42.31 -20.57
C THR A 15 0.41 42.54 -22.06
N ALA A 16 0.09 41.51 -22.85
CA ALA A 16 -0.19 41.67 -24.28
C ALA A 16 -1.69 41.64 -24.69
N GLN A 17 -2.62 41.61 -23.73
CA GLN A 17 -4.06 41.43 -24.03
C GLN A 17 -4.96 42.58 -23.58
N ARG A 18 -4.45 43.82 -23.57
CA ARG A 18 -5.29 45.01 -23.41
C ARG A 18 -4.87 46.09 -24.38
N THR A 19 -5.49 46.09 -25.57
CA THR A 19 -6.04 47.29 -26.23
C THR A 19 -6.57 46.91 -27.61
N LEU A 20 -7.91 46.91 -27.80
CA LEU A 20 -8.63 47.63 -28.88
C LEU A 20 -10.09 47.15 -29.00
N GLY A 21 -11.04 48.07 -28.67
CA GLY A 21 -12.44 48.07 -29.12
C GLY A 21 -13.52 47.85 -28.05
N PRO A 22 -14.71 48.47 -28.18
CA PRO A 22 -14.95 49.90 -28.00
C PRO A 22 -15.82 50.23 -26.77
N ASN A 23 -15.86 51.53 -26.49
CA ASN A 23 -16.52 52.20 -25.38
C ASN A 23 -18.06 52.03 -25.41
N LEU A 24 -18.66 51.54 -24.32
CA LEU A 24 -20.10 51.62 -24.05
C LEU A 24 -20.30 52.11 -22.61
N GLN A 25 -20.66 53.38 -22.50
CA GLN A 25 -21.14 53.97 -21.25
C GLN A 25 -22.54 53.45 -20.93
N VAL A 26 -22.74 52.94 -19.71
CA VAL A 26 -24.05 52.95 -19.05
C VAL A 26 -23.85 53.45 -17.62
N THR A 27 -24.66 54.44 -17.27
CA THR A 27 -24.65 55.27 -16.06
C THR A 27 -25.50 54.69 -14.92
N GLY A 28 -25.02 54.84 -13.68
CA GLY A 28 -25.79 54.92 -12.41
C GLY A 28 -26.39 53.61 -11.86
N ALA A 29 -26.44 53.35 -10.54
CA ALA A 29 -26.44 54.25 -9.40
C ALA A 29 -26.04 53.55 -8.07
N ALA A 30 -25.52 54.37 -7.14
CA ALA A 30 -25.56 54.35 -5.66
C ALA A 30 -25.68 53.02 -4.90
N GLY A 31 -24.92 52.71 -3.85
CA GLY A 31 -24.04 53.46 -2.95
C GLY A 31 -23.99 52.69 -1.62
N TYR A 32 -22.91 52.77 -0.84
CA TYR A 32 -22.91 52.80 0.65
C TYR A 32 -21.46 52.92 1.20
N SER A 33 -21.30 53.94 2.06
CA SER A 33 -20.20 54.32 2.97
C SER A 33 -19.62 53.15 3.78
N ALA A 34 -18.30 52.92 3.92
CA ALA A 34 -17.21 53.69 4.55
C ALA A 34 -17.33 53.84 6.09
N ASN A 35 -16.31 53.31 6.80
CA ASN A 35 -15.69 53.72 8.08
C ASN A 35 -14.39 52.88 8.24
N GLU A 36 -13.20 53.44 7.93
CA GLU A 36 -12.20 54.05 8.87
C GLU A 36 -11.49 52.99 9.77
N SER A 37 -10.32 52.44 9.40
CA SER A 37 -8.90 52.94 9.50
C SER A 37 -8.27 52.68 10.90
N PRO A 38 -6.92 52.69 11.14
CA PRO A 38 -5.80 53.10 10.27
C PRO A 38 -4.45 52.31 10.32
N LEU A 39 -3.68 52.47 9.24
CA LEU A 39 -2.23 52.77 9.10
C LEU A 39 -1.09 51.89 9.68
N LEU A 40 -0.18 51.50 8.76
CA LEU A 40 1.29 51.73 8.77
C LEU A 40 1.82 51.46 7.35
N GLU A 41 1.88 52.50 6.52
CA GLU A 41 3.11 53.16 6.03
C GLU A 41 4.10 52.30 5.21
N THR A 42 4.13 52.64 3.92
CA THR A 42 5.10 52.29 2.89
C THR A 42 6.46 52.93 3.13
N PHE A 43 7.54 52.15 3.00
CA PHE A 43 8.87 52.64 2.66
C PHE A 43 9.26 52.14 1.25
N VAL A 44 9.77 53.08 0.46
CA VAL A 44 10.15 52.97 -0.95
C VAL A 44 11.64 52.59 -1.05
N GLY A 45 11.97 51.73 -2.04
CA GLY A 45 13.25 51.78 -2.74
C GLY A 45 14.20 50.60 -2.54
N GLN A 46 14.06 49.57 -3.38
CA GLN A 46 15.20 48.81 -3.92
C GLN A 46 14.76 48.03 -5.17
N ASP A 47 15.39 48.34 -6.29
CA ASP A 47 15.21 47.64 -7.57
C ASP A 47 16.07 46.36 -7.67
N ALA A 48 15.45 45.35 -8.27
CA ALA A 48 15.97 44.23 -9.09
C ALA A 48 16.66 43.02 -8.40
N PRO A 49 16.65 41.81 -9.02
CA PRO A 49 16.18 41.45 -10.37
C PRO A 49 15.17 40.28 -10.36
N PRO A 50 14.55 39.92 -11.51
CA PRO A 50 13.58 38.83 -11.50
C PRO A 50 14.09 37.55 -12.27
N PRO A 51 13.35 36.41 -12.33
CA PRO A 51 13.86 35.04 -12.33
C PRO A 51 14.32 34.46 -13.68
N SER A 52 15.21 33.47 -13.60
CA SER A 52 15.54 32.54 -14.67
C SER A 52 14.71 31.27 -14.50
N TYR A 53 13.73 31.01 -15.37
CA TYR A 53 13.21 29.65 -15.54
C TYR A 53 12.72 29.41 -16.98
N LEU A 54 13.01 28.21 -17.47
CA LEU A 54 12.51 27.67 -18.72
C LEU A 54 11.14 27.04 -18.45
N GLU A 55 10.09 27.58 -19.06
CA GLU A 55 8.79 26.93 -19.18
C GLU A 55 8.67 26.45 -20.62
N ALA A 56 8.60 25.13 -20.81
CA ALA A 56 8.23 24.54 -22.10
C ALA A 56 6.79 24.05 -21.96
N THR A 57 5.84 24.96 -22.16
CA THR A 57 4.41 24.66 -22.09
C THR A 57 3.85 24.70 -23.50
N THR A 58 3.30 23.58 -23.96
CA THR A 58 2.61 23.51 -25.24
C THR A 58 1.18 24.05 -25.11
N PRO A 59 0.62 24.73 -26.13
CA PRO A 59 -0.61 25.50 -25.99
C PRO A 59 -1.86 24.62 -25.83
N LEU A 60 -2.68 24.95 -24.83
CA LEU A 60 -4.01 24.40 -24.57
C LEU A 60 -5.01 24.80 -25.68
N PRO A 61 -5.70 23.85 -26.33
CA PRO A 61 -7.09 24.06 -26.73
C PRO A 61 -7.99 23.70 -25.53
N TRP A 62 -9.23 24.22 -25.51
CA TRP A 62 -10.31 23.92 -24.55
C TRP A 62 -10.39 24.81 -23.29
N ALA A 63 -10.87 26.04 -23.50
CA ALA A 63 -11.73 26.71 -22.52
C ALA A 63 -13.06 27.07 -23.22
N GLY A 64 -14.12 26.37 -22.84
CA GLY A 64 -15.49 26.64 -23.28
C GLY A 64 -16.47 26.29 -22.16
N ARG A 65 -16.76 27.27 -21.30
CA ARG A 65 -17.97 27.37 -20.48
C ARG A 65 -18.47 28.81 -20.61
N PRO A 66 -19.78 29.05 -20.72
CA PRO A 66 -20.70 29.05 -19.56
C PRO A 66 -22.00 28.27 -19.89
N GLY A 67 -22.79 27.71 -18.98
CA GLY A 67 -23.29 28.16 -17.67
C GLY A 67 -24.80 27.85 -17.69
N GLY A 68 -25.38 27.36 -16.59
CA GLY A 68 -26.83 27.14 -16.50
C GLY A 68 -27.21 25.93 -15.65
N ASP A 69 -27.93 26.22 -14.57
CA ASP A 69 -28.57 25.29 -13.65
C ASP A 69 -29.35 24.17 -14.37
N GLU A 70 -29.22 22.93 -13.88
CA GLU A 70 -30.30 21.94 -13.80
C GLU A 70 -29.78 20.66 -13.12
N GLY A 71 -30.34 20.30 -11.97
CA GLY A 71 -29.95 19.05 -11.31
C GLY A 71 -30.37 18.86 -9.85
N ALA A 72 -31.40 19.56 -9.36
CA ALA A 72 -32.04 19.23 -8.09
C ALA A 72 -33.50 18.88 -8.35
N ARG A 73 -33.78 17.58 -8.57
CA ARG A 73 -35.10 16.95 -8.45
C ARG A 73 -34.98 15.46 -8.79
N LEU A 74 -34.81 14.60 -7.79
CA LEU A 74 -35.25 13.20 -7.84
C LEU A 74 -35.44 12.65 -6.42
N LEU A 75 -36.58 12.99 -5.82
CA LEU A 75 -37.29 12.10 -4.91
C LEU A 75 -38.78 12.12 -5.29
N GLU A 76 -39.38 10.94 -5.16
CA GLU A 76 -40.81 10.62 -5.29
C GLU A 76 -41.36 10.44 -6.72
N ASP A 77 -41.43 9.18 -7.15
CA ASP A 77 -42.75 8.54 -7.14
C ASP A 77 -42.67 7.01 -7.15
N GLY A 78 -43.49 6.39 -6.31
CA GLY A 78 -43.58 4.95 -6.15
C GLY A 78 -44.48 4.32 -7.21
N ASN A 79 -44.10 3.13 -7.66
CA ASN A 79 -45.08 2.06 -7.84
C ASN A 79 -44.43 0.68 -7.83
N ARG A 80 -45.00 -0.20 -7.01
CA ARG A 80 -44.64 -1.61 -6.86
C ARG A 80 -45.25 -2.40 -8.03
N VAL A 81 -44.45 -3.23 -8.69
CA VAL A 81 -44.95 -4.29 -9.59
C VAL A 81 -44.35 -5.63 -9.14
N PRO A 82 -45.16 -6.68 -8.92
CA PRO A 82 -44.69 -7.97 -8.43
C PRO A 82 -44.05 -8.80 -9.57
N VAL A 83 -42.92 -9.42 -9.25
CA VAL A 83 -42.20 -10.34 -10.14
C VAL A 83 -42.78 -11.75 -9.99
N THR A 84 -43.38 -12.28 -11.05
CA THR A 84 -43.68 -13.71 -11.21
C THR A 84 -42.54 -14.43 -11.93
N PRO A 85 -42.18 -15.67 -11.59
CA PRO A 85 -41.12 -16.41 -12.25
C PRO A 85 -41.67 -17.12 -13.50
N MET A 86 -41.01 -16.97 -14.65
CA MET A 86 -41.24 -17.83 -15.81
C MET A 86 -40.16 -18.92 -15.91
N ARG A 87 -40.67 -20.08 -16.28
CA ARG A 87 -40.04 -21.39 -16.38
C ARG A 87 -39.87 -21.76 -17.85
N GLU A 88 -38.70 -22.35 -18.13
CA GLU A 88 -38.36 -23.34 -19.18
C GLU A 88 -38.54 -23.08 -20.69
N GLU A 89 -37.49 -23.58 -21.40
CA GLU A 89 -37.49 -24.29 -22.67
C GLU A 89 -37.17 -23.59 -24.02
N TYR A 90 -35.97 -23.93 -24.50
CA TYR A 90 -35.59 -24.49 -25.81
C TYR A 90 -35.33 -23.63 -27.06
N LYS A 91 -34.13 -23.91 -27.60
CA LYS A 91 -33.75 -24.20 -29.01
C LYS A 91 -33.26 -23.05 -29.91
N ASP A 92 -31.95 -23.15 -30.19
CA ASP A 92 -31.23 -23.01 -31.47
C ASP A 92 -31.85 -22.15 -32.59
N GLY A 93 -31.09 -21.13 -33.00
CA GLY A 93 -31.29 -20.37 -34.23
C GLY A 93 -29.95 -19.93 -34.83
N LYS A 94 -29.62 -20.49 -35.99
CA LYS A 94 -28.41 -20.32 -36.79
C LYS A 94 -28.39 -18.99 -37.59
N TYR A 95 -27.20 -18.39 -37.69
CA TYR A 95 -26.67 -17.44 -38.72
C TYR A 95 -27.36 -16.09 -39.00
N ARG A 96 -26.62 -14.96 -38.77
CA ARG A 96 -26.27 -14.01 -39.86
C ARG A 96 -25.22 -12.93 -39.48
N ARG A 97 -24.25 -12.79 -40.40
CA ARG A 97 -23.43 -11.62 -40.81
C ARG A 97 -22.45 -10.97 -39.79
N LYS A 98 -21.18 -11.40 -39.87
CA LYS A 98 -20.01 -10.60 -39.48
C LYS A 98 -19.76 -9.50 -40.52
N GLY A 99 -19.84 -8.25 -40.09
CA GLY A 99 -19.46 -7.07 -40.85
C GLY A 99 -17.97 -6.75 -40.72
N PHE A 100 -17.46 -6.09 -41.74
CA PHE A 100 -16.11 -5.59 -42.06
C PHE A 100 -15.32 -4.86 -40.94
N VAL A 101 -15.93 -4.68 -39.76
CA VAL A 101 -15.41 -3.90 -38.62
C VAL A 101 -14.39 -4.69 -37.79
N ASP A 102 -14.43 -6.03 -37.82
CA ASP A 102 -13.48 -6.90 -37.10
C ASP A 102 -12.08 -7.04 -37.77
N TRP A 103 -11.95 -6.56 -39.02
CA TRP A 103 -10.70 -6.65 -39.76
C TRP A 103 -9.74 -5.49 -39.44
N PHE A 104 -10.27 -4.30 -39.12
CA PHE A 104 -9.46 -3.12 -38.79
C PHE A 104 -8.95 -3.10 -37.34
N THR A 105 -9.63 -3.76 -36.41
CA THR A 105 -9.22 -3.83 -34.99
C THR A 105 -8.04 -4.78 -34.75
N ARG A 106 -7.95 -5.89 -35.51
CA ARG A 106 -6.82 -6.84 -35.40
C ARG A 106 -5.48 -6.28 -35.87
N ARG A 107 -5.48 -5.32 -36.81
CA ARG A 107 -4.24 -4.74 -37.36
C ARG A 107 -3.59 -3.70 -36.44
N ARG A 108 -4.35 -3.11 -35.52
CA ARG A 108 -3.81 -2.21 -34.47
C ARG A 108 -3.26 -2.98 -33.26
N ILE A 109 -3.92 -4.06 -32.87
CA ILE A 109 -3.49 -4.90 -31.74
C ILE A 109 -2.18 -5.65 -32.06
N THR A 110 -2.01 -6.15 -33.30
CA THR A 110 -0.77 -6.82 -33.71
C THR A 110 0.42 -5.88 -33.81
N ARG A 111 0.22 -4.61 -34.18
CA ARG A 111 1.28 -3.59 -34.17
C ARG A 111 1.70 -3.20 -32.74
N GLY A 112 0.76 -3.11 -31.80
CA GLY A 112 1.07 -2.85 -30.39
C GLY A 112 1.88 -3.98 -29.73
N LEU A 113 1.55 -5.24 -30.02
CA LEU A 113 2.26 -6.40 -29.46
C LEU A 113 3.70 -6.55 -29.99
N LEU A 114 3.96 -6.17 -31.25
CA LEU A 114 5.32 -6.22 -31.82
C LEU A 114 6.26 -5.17 -31.20
N VAL A 115 5.74 -4.00 -30.81
CA VAL A 115 6.53 -2.96 -30.12
C VAL A 115 6.88 -3.42 -28.70
N ILE A 116 5.95 -4.08 -28.00
CA ILE A 116 6.19 -4.62 -26.65
C ILE A 116 7.26 -5.72 -26.68
N ALA A 117 7.24 -6.60 -27.69
CA ALA A 117 8.25 -7.64 -27.86
C ALA A 117 9.66 -7.07 -28.17
N ALA A 118 9.74 -5.99 -28.94
CA ALA A 118 11.01 -5.32 -29.23
C ALA A 118 11.64 -4.67 -27.98
N ILE A 119 10.81 -4.11 -27.08
CA ILE A 119 11.27 -3.50 -25.83
C ILE A 119 11.81 -4.56 -24.85
N ILE A 120 11.23 -5.75 -24.82
CA ILE A 120 11.69 -6.86 -23.95
C ILE A 120 13.04 -7.43 -24.43
N LEU A 121 13.27 -7.49 -25.75
CA LEU A 121 14.54 -7.99 -26.31
C LEU A 121 15.72 -7.03 -26.06
N ILE A 122 15.49 -5.72 -26.02
CA ILE A 122 16.54 -4.73 -25.77
C ILE A 122 16.93 -4.72 -24.27
N GLY A 123 15.99 -4.99 -23.36
CA GLY A 123 16.27 -5.11 -21.92
C GLY A 123 17.08 -6.34 -21.53
N GLY A 124 17.03 -7.42 -22.31
CA GLY A 124 17.76 -8.66 -22.03
C GLY A 124 19.26 -8.63 -22.32
N ILE A 125 19.72 -7.72 -23.18
CA ILE A 125 21.12 -7.70 -23.65
C ILE A 125 22.05 -6.99 -22.65
N PHE A 126 21.53 -6.15 -21.75
CA PHE A 126 22.34 -5.45 -20.73
C PHE A 126 22.59 -6.25 -19.44
N ALA A 127 21.92 -7.39 -19.24
CA ALA A 127 22.07 -8.20 -18.03
C ALA A 127 23.24 -9.21 -18.06
N ALA A 128 24.01 -9.28 -19.15
CA ALA A 128 25.03 -10.32 -19.36
C ALA A 128 26.49 -9.89 -19.15
N PHE A 129 26.76 -8.65 -18.73
CA PHE A 129 28.12 -8.14 -18.50
C PHE A 129 28.30 -7.52 -17.12
N ALA A 130 28.43 -8.35 -16.08
CA ALA A 130 29.15 -7.98 -14.84
C ALA A 130 29.46 -9.24 -14.02
N GLY A 131 30.53 -9.93 -14.37
CA GLY A 131 31.08 -11.04 -13.60
C GLY A 131 32.39 -10.68 -12.88
N ARG A 132 32.49 -11.17 -11.64
CA ARG A 132 33.66 -11.74 -10.93
C ARG A 132 34.81 -10.86 -10.39
N GLY A 133 35.08 -11.10 -9.10
CA GLY A 133 36.39 -11.06 -8.42
C GLY A 133 36.50 -9.95 -7.35
N LYS A 134 37.12 -10.08 -6.16
CA LYS A 134 37.92 -11.13 -5.49
C LYS A 134 37.96 -10.85 -3.97
N THR A 135 38.30 -11.91 -3.24
CA THR A 135 38.54 -12.13 -1.79
C THR A 135 39.58 -11.22 -1.12
N ASN A 136 39.43 -10.96 0.20
CA ASN A 136 40.47 -11.00 1.27
C ASN A 136 39.82 -10.63 2.64
N GLN A 137 39.76 -11.55 3.62
CA GLN A 137 40.67 -11.79 4.75
C GLN A 137 40.66 -10.76 5.91
N THR A 138 39.87 -11.12 6.92
CA THR A 138 40.02 -11.12 8.40
C THR A 138 40.99 -10.18 9.13
N ALA A 139 40.46 -9.48 10.15
CA ALA A 139 41.15 -9.28 11.45
C ALA A 139 40.14 -9.03 12.59
N THR A 140 40.29 -9.82 13.65
CA THR A 140 39.56 -9.89 14.93
C THR A 140 40.07 -8.84 15.93
N ILE A 141 39.24 -8.40 16.91
CA ILE A 141 39.59 -7.99 18.32
C ILE A 141 38.31 -7.50 19.05
N PRO A 142 38.21 -7.60 20.39
CA PRO A 142 37.07 -8.19 21.10
C PRO A 142 36.05 -7.22 21.73
N ALA A 143 34.90 -7.82 22.06
CA ALA A 143 33.77 -7.25 22.77
C ALA A 143 34.05 -6.95 24.25
N GLN A 144 33.48 -5.85 24.75
CA GLN A 144 33.16 -5.71 26.18
C GLN A 144 31.93 -4.79 26.37
N PRO A 145 30.98 -5.14 27.26
CA PRO A 145 29.64 -4.56 27.26
C PRO A 145 29.55 -3.32 28.15
N ALA A 146 28.80 -2.31 27.70
CA ALA A 146 28.40 -1.18 28.53
C ALA A 146 26.87 -1.17 28.65
N ALA A 147 26.41 -1.26 29.89
CA ALA A 147 25.02 -1.35 30.30
C ALA A 147 24.23 -0.07 30.00
N SER A 148 23.03 -0.25 29.46
CA SER A 148 22.03 0.79 29.25
C SER A 148 21.13 0.89 30.49
N SER A 149 21.05 2.07 31.10
CA SER A 149 20.13 2.37 32.21
C SER A 149 19.30 3.61 31.91
N ILE A 150 18.10 3.44 31.35
CA ILE A 150 17.02 4.44 31.36
C ILE A 150 15.68 3.68 31.56
N PRO A 151 14.78 4.17 32.43
CA PRO A 151 13.79 3.33 33.12
C PRO A 151 12.57 2.97 32.27
N ILE A 152 12.16 1.71 32.36
CA ILE A 152 10.91 1.18 31.81
C ILE A 152 9.79 1.54 32.78
N THR A 153 8.88 2.41 32.37
CA THR A 153 7.60 2.58 33.04
C THR A 153 6.81 1.28 32.88
N SER A 154 6.57 0.59 33.99
CA SER A 154 5.89 -0.70 34.04
C SER A 154 4.43 -0.60 33.56
N PRO A 155 3.93 -1.56 32.76
CA PRO A 155 2.51 -1.69 32.47
C PRO A 155 1.74 -2.13 33.73
N PRO A 156 0.43 -1.83 33.82
CA PRO A 156 -0.38 -2.08 35.01
C PRO A 156 -0.47 -3.58 35.28
N LYS A 157 -0.23 -3.96 36.54
CA LYS A 157 -0.43 -5.32 37.04
C LYS A 157 -1.92 -5.66 36.98
N THR A 158 -2.30 -6.57 36.09
CA THR A 158 -3.61 -7.22 36.12
C THR A 158 -3.49 -8.53 36.91
N ASP A 159 -4.03 -8.54 38.12
CA ASP A 159 -3.99 -9.67 39.06
C ASP A 159 -4.91 -10.85 38.65
N GLY A 160 -5.23 -11.03 37.36
CA GLY A 160 -6.06 -12.13 36.87
C GLY A 160 -6.07 -12.30 35.34
N LYS A 161 -6.45 -13.50 34.85
CA LYS A 161 -6.59 -13.81 33.42
C LYS A 161 -7.53 -12.82 32.74
N GLN A 162 -7.03 -12.02 31.80
CA GLN A 162 -7.85 -11.11 31.02
C GLN A 162 -8.94 -11.90 30.27
N SER A 163 -10.21 -11.61 30.55
CA SER A 163 -11.33 -12.32 29.93
C SER A 163 -11.87 -11.54 28.75
N PHE A 164 -12.00 -12.19 27.60
CA PHE A 164 -12.61 -11.62 26.40
C PHE A 164 -14.02 -12.19 26.22
N PRO A 165 -15.05 -11.35 26.04
CA PRO A 165 -16.41 -11.82 25.91
C PRO A 165 -16.64 -12.49 24.54
N ILE A 166 -17.46 -13.54 24.54
CA ILE A 166 -17.91 -14.18 23.30
C ILE A 166 -18.77 -13.19 22.51
N ARG A 167 -18.37 -12.91 21.26
CA ARG A 167 -19.18 -12.09 20.35
C ARG A 167 -20.31 -12.92 19.76
N TRP A 168 -21.48 -12.83 20.40
CA TRP A 168 -22.70 -13.49 19.94
C TRP A 168 -23.28 -12.78 18.71
N PRO A 169 -23.67 -13.49 17.64
CA PRO A 169 -24.20 -12.83 16.45
C PRO A 169 -25.53 -12.13 16.76
N SER A 170 -25.64 -10.85 16.40
CA SER A 170 -26.77 -9.98 16.75
C SER A 170 -28.14 -10.49 16.28
N ARG A 171 -28.18 -11.23 15.17
CA ARG A 171 -29.42 -11.81 14.60
C ARG A 171 -29.90 -13.08 15.30
N CYS A 172 -29.24 -13.52 16.36
CA CYS A 172 -29.52 -14.78 17.05
C CYS A 172 -30.27 -14.62 18.38
N GLY A 173 -30.75 -13.40 18.67
CA GLY A 173 -31.45 -13.07 19.92
C GLY A 173 -30.49 -12.95 21.11
N LYS A 174 -30.83 -12.10 22.09
CA LYS A 174 -30.02 -11.93 23.31
C LYS A 174 -30.26 -13.09 24.28
N ASN A 175 -29.22 -13.56 24.95
CA ASN A 175 -29.27 -14.55 26.05
C ASN A 175 -29.94 -15.89 25.71
N ASN A 176 -30.03 -16.26 24.43
CA ASN A 176 -30.58 -17.54 23.99
C ASN A 176 -29.48 -18.53 23.57
N TYR A 177 -28.56 -18.80 24.49
CA TYR A 177 -27.44 -19.68 24.23
C TYR A 177 -27.00 -20.43 25.49
N ASN A 178 -26.37 -21.58 25.28
CA ASN A 178 -25.60 -22.30 26.28
C ASN A 178 -24.12 -21.98 26.08
N VAL A 179 -23.35 -21.89 27.15
CA VAL A 179 -21.91 -21.57 27.12
C VAL A 179 -21.12 -22.76 27.63
N ASN A 180 -19.97 -23.03 27.02
CA ASN A 180 -18.96 -23.91 27.56
C ASN A 180 -17.58 -23.25 27.43
N THR A 181 -16.67 -23.62 28.31
CA THR A 181 -15.32 -23.09 28.39
C THR A 181 -14.36 -24.24 28.68
N GLN A 182 -13.27 -24.28 27.94
CA GLN A 182 -12.21 -25.26 28.06
C GLN A 182 -10.88 -24.53 28.13
N GLU A 183 -9.99 -24.97 29.02
CA GLU A 183 -8.64 -24.45 29.14
C GLU A 183 -7.64 -25.52 28.69
N PHE A 184 -6.58 -25.07 28.03
CA PHE A 184 -5.53 -25.88 27.44
C PHE A 184 -4.17 -25.30 27.83
N ASP A 185 -3.18 -26.18 28.01
CA ASP A 185 -1.83 -25.78 28.40
C ASP A 185 -0.79 -26.35 27.44
N PHE A 186 -0.28 -25.47 26.56
CA PHE A 186 0.74 -25.82 25.57
C PHE A 186 2.15 -25.82 26.16
N GLY A 187 2.35 -25.32 27.39
CA GLY A 187 3.67 -25.16 27.97
C GLY A 187 4.61 -24.34 27.09
N ALA A 188 5.86 -24.78 26.95
CA ALA A 188 6.86 -24.19 26.05
C ALA A 188 6.87 -24.96 24.70
N ALA A 189 5.85 -24.74 23.87
CA ALA A 189 5.75 -25.39 22.57
C ALA A 189 6.64 -24.71 21.52
N PRO A 190 7.51 -25.45 20.79
CA PRO A 190 8.33 -24.89 19.72
C PRO A 190 7.48 -24.48 18.51
N SER A 191 6.31 -25.09 18.32
CA SER A 191 5.35 -24.71 17.28
C SER A 191 3.95 -24.67 17.85
N LEU A 192 3.15 -23.72 17.39
CA LEU A 192 1.77 -23.57 17.81
C LEU A 192 0.86 -23.40 16.58
N SER A 193 -0.14 -24.26 16.45
CA SER A 193 -1.12 -24.23 15.37
C SER A 193 -2.55 -24.12 15.90
N ILE A 194 -3.23 -23.01 15.60
CA ILE A 194 -4.64 -22.81 15.92
C ILE A 194 -5.45 -22.86 14.62
N VAL A 195 -6.38 -23.80 14.53
CA VAL A 195 -7.20 -24.01 13.34
C VAL A 195 -8.68 -23.96 13.72
N GLU A 196 -9.44 -23.05 13.11
CA GLU A 196 -10.90 -23.06 13.15
C GLU A 196 -11.44 -23.39 11.76
N ALA A 197 -12.18 -24.50 11.70
CA ALA A 197 -12.81 -25.05 10.50
C ALA A 197 -14.22 -25.56 10.84
N ILE A 198 -15.08 -24.68 11.38
CA ILE A 198 -16.49 -25.02 11.60
C ILE A 198 -17.24 -24.98 10.27
N HIS A 199 -18.05 -26.00 10.00
CA HIS A 199 -18.84 -26.11 8.78
C HIS A 199 -20.16 -25.32 8.92
N GLN A 200 -20.48 -24.49 7.92
CA GLN A 200 -21.75 -23.75 7.87
C GLN A 200 -22.77 -24.34 6.90
N LEU A 201 -22.33 -25.06 5.86
CA LEU A 201 -23.23 -25.60 4.85
C LEU A 201 -23.80 -26.96 5.28
N ASP A 202 -22.94 -27.81 5.83
CA ASP A 202 -23.29 -29.18 6.24
C ASP A 202 -23.53 -29.29 7.75
N GLY A 203 -23.26 -28.21 8.48
CA GLY A 203 -23.36 -28.13 9.93
C GLY A 203 -24.70 -27.58 10.46
N PRO A 204 -24.93 -27.68 11.78
CA PRO A 204 -26.14 -27.13 12.41
C PRO A 204 -26.12 -25.59 12.49
N TYR A 205 -25.02 -24.94 12.12
CA TYR A 205 -24.77 -23.51 12.33
C TYR A 205 -25.04 -22.69 11.08
N LYS A 206 -26.00 -21.76 11.17
CA LYS A 206 -26.24 -20.74 10.14
C LYS A 206 -25.23 -19.61 10.16
N ARG A 207 -24.72 -19.32 11.36
CA ARG A 207 -23.93 -18.13 11.68
C ARG A 207 -22.88 -18.51 12.70
N VAL A 208 -21.63 -18.43 12.28
CA VAL A 208 -20.48 -18.51 13.16
C VAL A 208 -19.84 -17.13 13.23
N SER A 209 -19.55 -16.66 14.44
CA SER A 209 -18.78 -15.43 14.63
C SER A 209 -17.88 -15.55 15.84
N GLY A 210 -16.74 -14.88 15.81
CA GLY A 210 -15.85 -14.92 16.94
C GLY A 210 -14.49 -14.33 16.66
N TRP A 211 -13.63 -14.46 17.67
CA TRP A 211 -12.30 -13.85 17.66
C TRP A 211 -11.27 -14.76 18.32
N ILE A 212 -10.07 -14.74 17.76
CA ILE A 212 -8.85 -15.26 18.36
C ILE A 212 -8.11 -14.08 18.97
N HIS A 213 -7.86 -14.12 20.26
CA HIS A 213 -7.16 -13.09 21.02
C HIS A 213 -5.79 -13.62 21.43
N VAL A 214 -4.74 -12.84 21.20
CA VAL A 214 -3.42 -13.07 21.81
C VAL A 214 -3.24 -12.00 22.88
N ALA A 215 -3.14 -12.41 24.14
CA ALA A 215 -3.19 -11.54 25.30
C ALA A 215 -2.04 -11.86 26.28
N PRO A 216 -1.62 -10.88 27.11
CA PRO A 216 -0.61 -11.14 28.11
C PRO A 216 -1.11 -12.21 29.09
N ALA A 217 -0.22 -13.12 29.47
CA ALA A 217 -0.54 -14.09 30.50
C ALA A 217 -0.76 -13.43 31.86
N PRO A 218 -1.58 -14.04 32.73
CA PRO A 218 -1.67 -13.61 34.12
C PRO A 218 -0.34 -13.85 34.86
N ALA A 219 -0.14 -13.17 35.99
CA ALA A 219 1.13 -13.18 36.73
C ALA A 219 1.51 -14.54 37.34
N ASP A 220 0.54 -15.45 37.48
CA ASP A 220 0.71 -16.80 38.00
C ASP A 220 1.17 -17.82 36.93
N GLN A 221 1.06 -17.48 35.64
CA GLN A 221 1.51 -18.35 34.56
C GLN A 221 3.05 -18.35 34.46
N ALA A 222 3.64 -19.54 34.35
CA ALA A 222 5.09 -19.70 34.24
C ALA A 222 5.66 -18.95 33.01
N ALA A 223 6.78 -18.24 33.20
CA ALA A 223 7.44 -17.49 32.13
C ALA A 223 7.79 -18.41 30.94
N GLY A 224 7.71 -17.86 29.73
CA GLY A 224 7.99 -18.62 28.50
C GLY A 224 6.90 -19.62 28.06
N THR A 225 5.82 -19.78 28.81
CA THR A 225 4.75 -20.74 28.48
C THR A 225 3.55 -20.09 27.79
N ILE A 226 2.72 -20.92 27.15
CA ILE A 226 1.49 -20.52 26.47
C ILE A 226 0.34 -21.37 26.98
N GLN A 227 -0.73 -20.71 27.44
CA GLN A 227 -2.01 -21.34 27.75
C GLN A 227 -3.08 -20.83 26.81
N ALA A 228 -4.12 -21.62 26.58
CA ALA A 228 -5.27 -21.19 25.80
C ALA A 228 -6.58 -21.42 26.53
N LYS A 229 -7.55 -20.56 26.23
CA LYS A 229 -8.92 -20.68 26.70
C LYS A 229 -9.85 -20.62 25.50
N LEU A 230 -10.58 -21.70 25.27
CA LEU A 230 -11.66 -21.78 24.30
C LEU A 230 -12.98 -21.55 25.02
N SER A 231 -13.65 -20.45 24.73
CA SER A 231 -15.00 -20.16 25.22
C SER A 231 -15.94 -20.09 24.03
N TYR A 232 -17.04 -20.84 24.06
CA TYR A 232 -18.02 -20.79 22.99
C TYR A 232 -19.45 -20.79 23.54
N ALA A 233 -20.31 -20.10 22.81
CA ALA A 233 -21.74 -20.01 23.05
C ALA A 233 -22.46 -20.62 21.85
N VAL A 234 -23.47 -21.43 22.10
CA VAL A 234 -24.27 -22.08 21.05
C VAL A 234 -25.75 -21.92 21.33
N SER A 235 -26.58 -21.79 20.28
CA SER A 235 -28.04 -21.72 20.44
C SER A 235 -28.55 -22.93 21.20
N LYS A 236 -29.54 -22.74 22.08
CA LYS A 236 -30.13 -23.81 22.92
C LYS A 236 -30.70 -25.01 22.14
N THR A 237 -30.92 -24.85 20.83
CA THR A 237 -31.36 -25.90 19.91
C THR A 237 -30.28 -26.91 19.58
N VAL A 238 -29.03 -26.64 19.94
CA VAL A 238 -27.87 -27.51 19.70
C VAL A 238 -27.24 -27.83 21.05
N ASP A 239 -26.83 -29.09 21.22
CA ASP A 239 -26.10 -29.50 22.41
C ASP A 239 -24.74 -28.82 22.47
N VAL A 240 -24.43 -28.18 23.59
CA VAL A 240 -23.15 -27.50 23.80
C VAL A 240 -21.96 -28.47 23.77
N ALA A 241 -22.16 -29.75 24.10
CA ALA A 241 -21.12 -30.76 24.04
C ALA A 241 -20.80 -31.22 22.60
N SER A 242 -21.62 -30.86 21.62
CA SER A 242 -21.48 -31.29 20.22
C SER A 242 -20.43 -30.51 19.42
N VAL A 243 -19.92 -29.40 19.95
CA VAL A 243 -18.86 -28.62 19.30
C VAL A 243 -17.55 -29.41 19.37
N LYS A 244 -17.17 -30.02 18.25
CA LYS A 244 -15.95 -30.82 18.13
C LYS A 244 -14.71 -29.93 18.19
N TYR A 245 -13.75 -30.33 19.00
CA TYR A 245 -12.39 -29.80 18.98
C TYR A 245 -11.40 -30.93 19.25
N ALA A 246 -10.18 -30.77 18.75
CA ALA A 246 -9.04 -31.65 19.01
C ALA A 246 -7.89 -30.80 19.55
N TYR A 247 -7.23 -31.33 20.58
CA TYR A 247 -6.12 -30.67 21.26
C TYR A 247 -4.91 -31.60 21.29
N THR A 248 -3.76 -31.07 20.91
CA THR A 248 -2.44 -31.70 21.03
C THR A 248 -1.49 -30.72 21.73
N ALA A 249 -0.28 -31.17 22.06
CA ALA A 249 0.74 -30.33 22.72
C ALA A 249 1.17 -29.10 21.90
N ASP A 250 0.89 -29.08 20.59
CA ASP A 250 1.29 -28.07 19.62
C ASP A 250 0.12 -27.51 18.79
N SER A 251 -1.11 -28.02 18.96
CA SER A 251 -2.25 -27.60 18.16
C SER A 251 -3.60 -27.61 18.87
N LEU A 252 -4.47 -26.69 18.46
CA LEU A 252 -5.89 -26.68 18.80
C LEU A 252 -6.69 -26.52 17.52
N THR A 253 -7.46 -27.55 17.18
CA THR A 253 -8.36 -27.57 16.03
C THR A 253 -9.81 -27.53 16.51
N ILE A 254 -10.60 -26.60 15.99
CA ILE A 254 -12.02 -26.41 16.31
C ILE A 254 -12.82 -26.69 15.02
N GLY A 255 -13.70 -27.69 15.05
CA GLY A 255 -14.39 -28.19 13.86
C GLY A 255 -13.63 -29.29 13.13
N ASP A 256 -13.88 -29.43 11.83
CA ASP A 256 -13.31 -30.50 10.99
C ASP A 256 -12.61 -29.89 9.76
N PRO A 257 -11.27 -29.90 9.70
CA PRO A 257 -10.53 -29.33 8.59
C PRO A 257 -10.40 -30.29 7.39
N THR A 258 -10.80 -31.56 7.52
CA THR A 258 -10.55 -32.59 6.50
C THR A 258 -11.49 -32.52 5.31
N PHE A 259 -12.66 -31.90 5.50
CA PHE A 259 -13.68 -31.75 4.48
C PHE A 259 -13.98 -30.25 4.29
N PRO A 260 -13.85 -29.69 3.08
CA PRO A 260 -14.33 -28.34 2.82
C PRO A 260 -15.86 -28.35 2.80
N ASP A 261 -16.50 -27.25 3.26
CA ASP A 261 -17.95 -27.07 3.16
C ASP A 261 -18.40 -27.41 1.71
N GLY A 262 -19.17 -28.49 1.57
CA GLY A 262 -19.59 -28.99 0.26
C GLY A 262 -20.59 -28.02 -0.38
N PHE A 263 -20.49 -27.83 -1.70
CA PHE A 263 -21.60 -27.26 -2.47
C PHE A 263 -22.57 -28.40 -2.82
N ASP A 264 -23.19 -29.03 -1.83
CA ASP A 264 -24.33 -29.90 -2.06
C ASP A 264 -25.62 -29.11 -1.86
N GLY A 265 -26.14 -28.61 -2.99
CA GLY A 265 -27.48 -28.03 -3.00
C GLY A 265 -28.46 -29.02 -2.35
N ILE A 266 -29.20 -28.54 -1.34
CA ILE A 266 -30.38 -29.17 -0.71
C ILE A 266 -30.14 -29.82 0.68
N HIS A 267 -29.23 -29.31 1.51
CA HIS A 267 -29.24 -29.64 2.94
C HIS A 267 -29.86 -28.56 3.84
N LYS A 268 -30.62 -29.03 4.85
CA LYS A 268 -31.46 -28.20 5.73
C LYS A 268 -30.56 -27.20 6.44
N LYS A 269 -30.65 -25.93 6.04
CA LYS A 269 -29.99 -24.79 6.68
C LYS A 269 -30.09 -24.92 8.19
N GLY A 270 -28.99 -25.28 8.85
CA GLY A 270 -28.86 -25.11 10.28
C GLY A 270 -29.36 -23.71 10.64
N SER A 271 -30.14 -23.60 11.72
CA SER A 271 -30.66 -22.31 12.19
C SER A 271 -29.92 -21.80 13.41
N ALA A 272 -29.04 -22.62 13.97
CA ALA A 272 -28.31 -22.32 15.18
C ALA A 272 -27.21 -21.29 14.91
N CYS A 273 -26.80 -20.63 15.99
CA CYS A 273 -25.71 -19.70 15.99
C CYS A 273 -24.60 -20.20 16.91
N LEU A 274 -23.37 -19.89 16.53
CA LEU A 274 -22.18 -20.25 17.27
C LEU A 274 -21.31 -18.99 17.45
N GLY A 275 -21.08 -18.62 18.70
CA GLY A 275 -20.13 -17.59 19.08
C GLY A 275 -18.86 -18.25 19.62
N ILE A 276 -17.69 -17.90 19.12
CA ILE A 276 -16.41 -18.48 19.56
C ILE A 276 -15.48 -17.36 20.06
N SER A 277 -14.77 -17.62 21.15
CA SER A 277 -13.65 -16.81 21.61
C SER A 277 -12.51 -17.73 21.98
N VAL A 278 -11.39 -17.63 21.27
CA VAL A 278 -10.15 -18.31 21.60
C VAL A 278 -9.21 -17.26 22.19
N THR A 279 -8.70 -17.47 23.39
CA THR A 279 -7.71 -16.57 23.99
C THR A 279 -6.43 -17.33 24.23
N LEU A 280 -5.34 -16.89 23.62
CA LEU A 280 -3.98 -17.35 23.86
C LEU A 280 -3.35 -16.42 24.90
N TYR A 281 -3.07 -16.95 26.09
CA TYR A 281 -2.35 -16.28 27.16
C TYR A 281 -0.86 -16.56 27.02
N VAL A 282 -0.10 -15.55 26.62
CA VAL A 282 1.31 -15.68 26.30
C VAL A 282 2.14 -15.07 27.42
N ALA A 283 2.91 -15.90 28.10
CA ALA A 283 3.77 -15.44 29.19
C ALA A 283 4.99 -14.69 28.64
N PRO A 284 5.50 -13.67 29.36
CA PRO A 284 6.68 -12.94 28.92
C PRO A 284 7.86 -13.88 28.63
N GLY A 285 8.57 -13.62 27.54
CA GLY A 285 9.73 -14.41 27.12
C GLY A 285 9.38 -15.70 26.38
N ALA A 286 8.10 -15.92 26.03
CA ALA A 286 7.71 -17.02 25.16
C ALA A 286 8.40 -16.88 23.80
N SER A 287 9.04 -17.96 23.36
CA SER A 287 9.70 -18.07 22.07
C SER A 287 9.10 -19.25 21.32
N ILE A 288 8.57 -18.99 20.14
CA ILE A 288 7.95 -20.00 19.28
C ILE A 288 8.75 -20.02 17.97
N ASP A 289 9.01 -21.19 17.41
CA ASP A 289 9.64 -21.26 16.09
C ASP A 289 8.63 -20.93 15.00
N ASN A 290 7.46 -21.60 15.03
CA ASN A 290 6.43 -21.43 14.01
C ASN A 290 5.06 -21.21 14.66
N LEU A 291 4.43 -20.08 14.34
CA LEU A 291 3.06 -19.75 14.73
C LEU A 291 2.14 -19.83 13.51
N ASN A 292 1.19 -20.76 13.51
CA ASN A 292 0.21 -20.93 12.46
C ASN A 292 -1.20 -20.68 13.00
N ILE A 293 -1.94 -19.75 12.42
CA ILE A 293 -3.33 -19.46 12.78
C ILE A 293 -4.16 -19.48 11.50
N GLN A 294 -5.13 -20.38 11.44
CA GLN A 294 -6.04 -20.52 10.31
C GLN A 294 -7.47 -20.45 10.82
N SER A 295 -8.29 -19.62 10.20
CA SER A 295 -9.69 -19.53 10.57
C SER A 295 -10.58 -19.19 9.37
N THR A 296 -11.70 -19.89 9.29
CA THR A 296 -12.73 -19.63 8.29
C THR A 296 -13.61 -18.43 8.70
N HIS A 297 -13.91 -18.29 9.98
CA HIS A 297 -14.94 -17.38 10.48
C HIS A 297 -14.46 -16.30 11.46
N LEU A 298 -13.36 -16.57 12.16
CA LEU A 298 -12.94 -15.75 13.30
C LEU A 298 -12.05 -14.60 12.83
N GLY A 299 -12.22 -13.43 13.45
CA GLY A 299 -11.20 -12.39 13.44
C GLY A 299 -10.05 -12.74 14.36
N MET A 300 -8.96 -12.00 14.27
CA MET A 300 -7.82 -12.15 15.18
C MET A 300 -7.38 -10.79 15.70
N GLN A 301 -7.05 -10.74 17.00
CA GLN A 301 -6.49 -9.55 17.63
C GLN A 301 -5.30 -9.89 18.53
N VAL A 302 -4.17 -9.21 18.30
CA VAL A 302 -3.03 -9.23 19.24
C VAL A 302 -3.11 -7.98 20.13
N HIS A 303 -3.22 -8.18 21.43
CA HIS A 303 -3.42 -7.11 22.42
C HIS A 303 -2.12 -6.50 22.91
N ASN A 304 -2.20 -5.27 23.44
CA ASN A 304 -1.07 -4.59 24.07
C ASN A 304 -0.52 -5.37 25.28
N GLY A 305 0.79 -5.24 25.53
CA GLY A 305 1.46 -5.89 26.66
C GLY A 305 1.90 -7.33 26.40
N VAL A 306 1.52 -7.90 25.26
CA VAL A 306 2.01 -9.19 24.78
C VAL A 306 3.49 -9.07 24.38
N ASN A 307 4.34 -9.96 24.91
CA ASN A 307 5.77 -10.00 24.59
C ASN A 307 6.22 -11.43 24.30
N PHE A 308 6.25 -11.78 23.01
CA PHE A 308 6.80 -13.03 22.50
C PHE A 308 7.59 -12.77 21.22
N ALA A 309 8.45 -13.73 20.89
CA ALA A 309 9.19 -13.75 19.65
C ALA A 309 8.88 -15.02 18.86
N VAL A 310 8.75 -14.87 17.55
CA VAL A 310 8.66 -15.98 16.61
C VAL A 310 9.95 -16.05 15.81
N THR A 311 10.76 -17.09 16.03
CA THR A 311 12.13 -17.17 15.52
C THR A 311 12.17 -17.43 14.02
N ASN A 312 11.19 -18.16 13.48
CA ASN A 312 11.13 -18.51 12.07
C ASN A 312 9.94 -17.85 11.35
N THR A 313 8.73 -18.38 11.50
CA THR A 313 7.60 -17.95 10.66
C THR A 313 6.30 -17.80 11.44
N THR A 314 5.63 -16.66 11.24
CA THR A 314 4.23 -16.46 11.60
C THR A 314 3.37 -16.54 10.35
N ALA A 315 2.39 -17.44 10.31
CA ALA A 315 1.41 -17.56 9.24
C ALA A 315 0.00 -17.39 9.79
N ILE A 316 -0.70 -16.33 9.36
CA ILE A 316 -2.07 -16.04 9.77
C ILE A 316 -2.93 -16.01 8.51
N SER A 317 -3.95 -16.85 8.43
CA SER A 317 -4.87 -16.96 7.29
C SER A 317 -6.32 -16.91 7.75
N LEU A 318 -7.04 -15.83 7.40
CA LEU A 318 -8.44 -15.63 7.78
C LEU A 318 -9.35 -15.55 6.54
N THR A 319 -10.44 -16.33 6.49
CA THR A 319 -11.34 -16.29 5.33
C THR A 319 -12.34 -15.13 5.39
N THR A 320 -13.00 -14.89 6.53
CA THR A 320 -13.99 -13.79 6.68
C THR A 320 -13.69 -12.84 7.85
N GLY A 321 -12.55 -13.02 8.52
CA GLY A 321 -12.14 -12.29 9.71
C GLY A 321 -11.28 -11.06 9.43
N THR A 322 -11.34 -10.10 10.34
CA THR A 322 -10.40 -8.97 10.38
C THR A 322 -9.21 -9.32 11.26
N LEU A 323 -8.03 -8.84 10.89
CA LEU A 323 -6.80 -8.99 11.67
C LEU A 323 -6.38 -7.62 12.19
N ASP A 324 -6.27 -7.50 13.51
CA ASP A 324 -5.73 -6.31 14.16
C ASP A 324 -4.56 -6.69 15.06
N SER A 325 -3.41 -6.05 14.92
CA SER A 325 -2.22 -6.45 15.67
C SER A 325 -1.43 -5.28 16.22
N VAL A 326 -1.00 -5.41 17.47
CA VAL A 326 0.16 -4.67 17.96
C VAL A 326 1.45 -5.29 17.43
N SER A 327 2.56 -4.55 17.54
CA SER A 327 3.86 -5.05 17.13
C SER A 327 4.28 -6.25 17.98
N PHE A 328 4.60 -7.35 17.30
CA PHE A 328 5.28 -8.52 17.86
C PHE A 328 6.50 -8.84 17.00
N ASN A 329 7.45 -9.59 17.54
CA ASN A 329 8.67 -9.92 16.81
C ASN A 329 8.49 -11.23 16.06
N SER A 330 8.67 -11.22 14.75
CA SER A 330 8.71 -12.43 13.92
C SER A 330 9.64 -12.23 12.75
N ARG A 331 10.50 -13.21 12.48
CA ARG A 331 11.47 -13.14 11.38
C ARG A 331 10.78 -13.04 10.01
N GLU A 332 9.83 -13.94 9.76
CA GLU A 332 8.96 -13.90 8.58
C GLU A 332 7.49 -13.86 8.99
N THR A 333 6.73 -12.88 8.50
CA THR A 333 5.30 -12.72 8.78
C THR A 333 4.48 -12.81 7.51
N HIS A 334 3.62 -13.84 7.43
CA HIS A 334 2.70 -14.08 6.33
C HIS A 334 1.26 -13.85 6.80
N LEU A 335 0.61 -12.85 6.23
CA LEU A 335 -0.76 -12.47 6.55
C LEU A 335 -1.62 -12.68 5.31
N ARG A 336 -2.68 -13.47 5.44
CA ARG A 336 -3.63 -13.73 4.36
C ARG A 336 -5.06 -13.48 4.82
N THR A 337 -5.81 -12.75 4.01
CA THR A 337 -7.25 -12.58 4.18
C THR A 337 -8.01 -12.79 2.87
N ILE A 338 -9.17 -13.43 2.90
CA ILE A 338 -10.07 -13.46 1.72
C ILE A 338 -11.05 -12.30 1.79
N SER A 339 -11.79 -12.19 2.88
CA SER A 339 -12.71 -11.09 3.16
C SER A 339 -12.41 -10.56 4.56
N GLY A 340 -11.93 -9.32 4.63
CA GLY A 340 -11.57 -8.69 5.90
C GLY A 340 -10.36 -7.79 5.75
N SER A 341 -10.30 -6.79 6.63
CA SER A 341 -9.20 -5.84 6.68
C SER A 341 -8.07 -6.32 7.58
N ILE A 342 -6.85 -5.89 7.26
CA ILE A 342 -5.65 -6.10 8.07
C ILE A 342 -5.19 -4.73 8.58
N SER A 343 -5.11 -4.57 9.90
CA SER A 343 -4.64 -3.35 10.53
C SER A 343 -3.61 -3.61 11.61
N GLY A 344 -2.83 -2.57 11.92
CA GLY A 344 -1.99 -2.58 13.11
C GLY A 344 -0.53 -2.21 12.84
N LYS A 345 0.36 -2.67 13.70
CA LYS A 345 1.80 -2.42 13.62
C LYS A 345 2.55 -3.74 13.53
N TYR A 346 3.50 -3.84 12.61
CA TYR A 346 4.28 -5.06 12.36
C TYR A 346 5.77 -4.76 12.33
N SER A 347 6.55 -5.62 12.98
CA SER A 347 8.02 -5.54 12.97
C SER A 347 8.57 -6.17 11.69
N LEU A 348 9.27 -5.39 10.88
CA LEU A 348 9.91 -5.87 9.66
C LEU A 348 11.32 -6.35 9.96
N PHE A 349 11.46 -7.67 10.04
CA PHE A 349 12.75 -8.36 10.00
C PHE A 349 13.07 -8.74 8.55
N ASP A 350 13.01 -10.02 8.18
CA ASP A 350 13.40 -10.49 6.85
C ASP A 350 12.23 -10.34 5.85
N LEU A 351 11.01 -10.68 6.27
CA LEU A 351 9.83 -10.64 5.40
C LEU A 351 8.55 -10.24 6.14
N ILE A 352 7.80 -9.32 5.55
CA ILE A 352 6.36 -9.18 5.78
C ILE A 352 5.66 -9.37 4.43
N LYS A 353 4.82 -10.40 4.33
CA LYS A 353 4.01 -10.69 3.15
C LYS A 353 2.53 -10.61 3.51
N ILE A 354 1.80 -9.76 2.80
CA ILE A 354 0.37 -9.52 2.99
C ILE A 354 -0.36 -9.86 1.70
N ASP A 355 -1.31 -10.80 1.75
CA ASP A 355 -2.18 -11.15 0.62
C ASP A 355 -3.64 -10.97 1.03
N THR A 356 -4.37 -10.06 0.38
CA THR A 356 -5.82 -9.90 0.59
C THR A 356 -6.60 -10.03 -0.71
N LYS A 357 -7.82 -10.59 -0.65
CA LYS A 357 -8.73 -10.58 -1.81
C LYS A 357 -9.72 -9.42 -1.75
N SER A 358 -10.31 -9.18 -0.59
CA SER A 358 -11.22 -8.07 -0.36
C SER A 358 -11.04 -7.54 1.05
N GLY A 359 -10.73 -6.25 1.15
CA GLY A 359 -10.50 -5.59 2.42
C GLY A 359 -9.40 -4.55 2.29
N SER A 360 -9.31 -3.67 3.29
CA SER A 360 -8.23 -2.67 3.32
C SER A 360 -7.07 -3.16 4.15
N VAL A 361 -5.86 -2.85 3.73
CA VAL A 361 -4.64 -3.05 4.51
C VAL A 361 -4.22 -1.68 5.04
N ASN A 362 -4.13 -1.52 6.35
CA ASN A 362 -3.69 -0.28 6.99
C ASN A 362 -2.66 -0.59 8.07
N VAL A 363 -1.39 -0.59 7.68
CA VAL A 363 -0.31 -1.12 8.52
C VAL A 363 0.81 -0.10 8.75
N ASN A 364 1.31 -0.08 9.99
CA ASN A 364 2.55 0.61 10.33
C ASN A 364 3.69 -0.40 10.36
N ILE A 365 4.75 -0.12 9.62
CA ILE A 365 5.90 -1.00 9.50
C ILE A 365 7.03 -0.45 10.36
N GLU A 366 7.50 -1.25 11.31
CA GLU A 366 8.65 -0.93 12.16
C GLU A 366 9.88 -1.72 11.69
N PRO A 367 10.84 -1.09 11.02
CA PRO A 367 12.08 -1.74 10.64
C PRO A 367 12.87 -2.26 11.86
N LYS A 368 13.40 -3.47 11.77
CA LYS A 368 14.27 -4.09 12.78
C LYS A 368 15.62 -4.47 12.18
N ASP A 369 16.63 -4.58 13.04
CA ASP A 369 17.95 -5.08 12.68
C ASP A 369 17.88 -6.49 12.11
N ALA A 370 18.88 -6.85 11.29
CA ALA A 370 19.02 -8.20 10.78
C ALA A 370 19.33 -9.16 11.94
N VAL A 371 18.76 -10.36 11.88
CA VAL A 371 19.11 -11.43 12.81
C VAL A 371 20.47 -11.98 12.37
N GLU A 372 21.35 -12.28 13.32
CA GLU A 372 22.67 -12.85 12.99
C GLU A 372 22.52 -14.13 12.15
N GLY A 373 23.23 -14.18 11.02
CA GLY A 373 23.14 -15.29 10.06
C GLY A 373 21.92 -15.28 9.14
N SER A 374 21.07 -14.25 9.17
CA SER A 374 19.91 -14.09 8.28
C SER A 374 20.20 -13.23 7.04
N SER A 375 19.19 -13.06 6.19
CA SER A 375 19.29 -12.22 4.99
C SER A 375 19.51 -10.75 5.36
N PRO A 376 20.45 -10.03 4.70
CA PRO A 376 20.62 -8.61 4.94
C PRO A 376 19.42 -7.78 4.46
N SER A 377 18.60 -8.34 3.56
CA SER A 377 17.44 -7.66 2.99
C SER A 377 16.20 -7.76 3.89
N ALA A 378 15.44 -6.66 3.94
CA ALA A 378 14.15 -6.52 4.61
C ALA A 378 13.07 -6.33 3.55
N VAL A 379 12.25 -7.35 3.31
CA VAL A 379 11.28 -7.39 2.21
C VAL A 379 9.86 -7.12 2.72
N PHE A 380 9.21 -6.10 2.16
CA PHE A 380 7.79 -5.84 2.34
C PHE A 380 7.04 -6.13 1.04
N SER A 381 6.13 -7.09 1.08
CA SER A 381 5.32 -7.52 -0.05
C SER A 381 3.84 -7.43 0.32
N ALA A 382 3.06 -6.69 -0.47
CA ALA A 382 1.62 -6.57 -0.25
C ALA A 382 0.85 -6.74 -1.57
N SER A 383 -0.14 -7.62 -1.60
CA SER A 383 -1.01 -7.84 -2.75
C SER A 383 -2.48 -7.76 -2.36
N SER A 384 -3.28 -7.06 -3.17
CA SER A 384 -4.72 -6.96 -2.99
C SER A 384 -5.45 -7.12 -4.32
N LEU A 385 -6.50 -7.95 -4.35
CA LEU A 385 -7.43 -7.95 -5.49
C LEU A 385 -8.37 -6.73 -5.42
N SER A 386 -8.91 -6.42 -4.25
CA SER A 386 -9.82 -5.30 -4.05
C SER A 386 -9.65 -4.64 -2.68
N GLY A 387 -9.50 -3.33 -2.68
CA GLY A 387 -9.36 -2.49 -1.49
C GLY A 387 -8.03 -1.73 -1.44
N THR A 388 -7.93 -0.78 -0.52
CA THR A 388 -6.77 0.11 -0.40
C THR A 388 -5.66 -0.55 0.40
N ILE A 389 -4.42 -0.46 -0.09
CA ILE A 389 -3.21 -0.81 0.65
C ILE A 389 -2.56 0.48 1.13
N ARG A 390 -2.66 0.76 2.42
CA ARG A 390 -1.92 1.80 3.12
C ARG A 390 -0.83 1.20 4.00
N ALA A 391 0.42 1.57 3.76
CA ALA A 391 1.55 1.14 4.58
C ALA A 391 2.48 2.31 4.90
N ASP A 392 2.73 2.53 6.18
CA ASP A 392 3.55 3.64 6.68
C ASP A 392 4.78 3.11 7.43
N PHE A 393 5.97 3.37 6.88
CA PHE A 393 7.24 2.94 7.46
C PHE A 393 7.72 3.92 8.53
N MET A 394 8.16 3.39 9.67
CA MET A 394 8.84 4.18 10.68
C MET A 394 10.24 4.57 10.20
N ARG A 395 10.44 5.86 9.94
CA ARG A 395 11.69 6.43 9.38
C ARG A 395 12.63 7.04 10.43
N LYS A 396 12.49 6.66 11.70
CA LYS A 396 13.35 7.12 12.80
C LYS A 396 14.31 6.01 13.18
N ARG A 397 15.62 6.28 13.20
CA ARG A 397 16.67 5.27 13.52
C ARG A 397 16.54 4.03 12.63
N ILE A 398 16.65 4.23 11.32
CA ILE A 398 16.49 3.16 10.32
C ILE A 398 17.71 2.20 10.41
N PRO A 399 17.48 0.90 10.68
CA PRO A 399 18.51 -0.14 10.64
C PRO A 399 19.23 -0.23 9.29
N ALA A 400 20.52 -0.59 9.31
CA ALA A 400 21.32 -0.78 8.11
C ALA A 400 20.94 -2.08 7.38
N ARG A 401 19.93 -2.00 6.52
CA ARG A 401 19.42 -3.11 5.71
C ARG A 401 19.06 -2.67 4.30
N ASP A 402 19.05 -3.64 3.39
CA ASP A 402 18.49 -3.44 2.06
C ASP A 402 16.97 -3.56 2.09
N TYR A 403 16.26 -2.45 1.90
CA TYR A 403 14.80 -2.43 1.91
C TYR A 403 14.22 -2.67 0.52
N GLN A 404 13.40 -3.72 0.39
CA GLN A 404 12.72 -4.07 -0.85
C GLN A 404 11.21 -3.97 -0.66
N VAL A 405 10.55 -3.23 -1.56
CA VAL A 405 9.11 -2.97 -1.48
C VAL A 405 8.43 -3.46 -2.76
N ASN A 406 7.44 -4.34 -2.63
CA ASN A 406 6.64 -4.83 -3.73
C ASN A 406 5.15 -4.75 -3.38
N ILE A 407 4.43 -3.85 -4.04
CA ILE A 407 3.00 -3.65 -3.81
C ILE A 407 2.24 -3.77 -5.11
N SER A 408 1.19 -4.60 -5.10
CA SER A 408 0.30 -4.78 -6.24
C SER A 408 -1.17 -4.74 -5.83
N ALA A 409 -1.95 -3.94 -6.52
CA ALA A 409 -3.40 -3.89 -6.42
C ALA A 409 -4.04 -4.16 -7.79
N THR A 410 -5.24 -4.73 -7.82
CA THR A 410 -6.05 -4.80 -9.04
C THR A 410 -7.09 -3.68 -9.04
N VAL A 411 -7.96 -3.63 -8.05
CA VAL A 411 -8.93 -2.55 -7.87
C VAL A 411 -8.73 -1.91 -6.49
N GLY A 412 -8.08 -0.77 -6.46
CA GLY A 412 -7.80 -0.06 -5.21
C GLY A 412 -6.55 0.78 -5.28
N SER A 413 -6.38 1.56 -4.21
CA SER A 413 -5.30 2.53 -4.10
C SER A 413 -4.10 1.95 -3.35
N VAL A 414 -2.91 2.38 -3.73
CA VAL A 414 -1.66 2.13 -3.00
C VAL A 414 -1.21 3.44 -2.39
N GLU A 415 -1.16 3.52 -1.07
CA GLU A 415 -0.87 4.75 -0.34
C GLU A 415 0.17 4.52 0.74
N GLY A 416 0.97 5.55 1.02
CA GLY A 416 1.75 5.59 2.26
C GLY A 416 3.18 6.06 2.09
N THR A 417 3.98 5.76 3.10
CA THR A 417 5.34 6.24 3.26
C THR A 417 6.30 5.05 3.30
N PHE A 418 7.19 4.93 2.31
CA PHE A 418 8.10 3.79 2.20
C PHE A 418 9.55 4.17 2.38
N ILE A 419 10.38 3.21 2.78
CA ILE A 419 11.84 3.29 2.67
C ILE A 419 12.23 2.58 1.37
N HIS A 420 12.98 3.27 0.53
CA HIS A 420 13.45 2.78 -0.76
C HIS A 420 14.91 2.35 -0.64
N GLY A 421 15.18 1.04 -0.68
CA GLY A 421 16.52 0.45 -0.78
C GLY A 421 16.87 0.11 -2.22
N SER A 422 17.21 -1.15 -2.49
CA SER A 422 17.56 -1.61 -3.85
C SER A 422 16.38 -1.60 -4.82
N THR A 423 15.17 -1.96 -4.38
CA THR A 423 14.01 -2.11 -5.27
C THR A 423 12.70 -1.63 -4.65
N THR A 424 11.90 -0.93 -5.45
CA THR A 424 10.53 -0.55 -5.10
C THR A 424 9.65 -0.68 -6.33
N THR A 425 8.64 -1.53 -6.25
CA THR A 425 7.63 -1.73 -7.31
C THR A 425 6.25 -1.46 -6.75
N LEU A 426 5.54 -0.50 -7.36
CA LEU A 426 4.17 -0.13 -7.00
C LEU A 426 3.28 -0.27 -8.23
N ARG A 427 2.29 -1.15 -8.17
CA ARG A 427 1.39 -1.41 -9.31
C ARG A 427 -0.06 -1.36 -8.87
N THR A 428 -0.89 -0.69 -9.65
CA THR A 428 -2.35 -0.87 -9.61
C THR A 428 -2.91 -0.99 -11.02
N ILE A 429 -4.04 -1.68 -11.21
CA ILE A 429 -4.74 -1.64 -12.50
C ILE A 429 -5.70 -0.46 -12.48
N GLU A 430 -6.63 -0.44 -11.54
CA GLU A 430 -7.59 0.64 -11.33
C GLU A 430 -7.41 1.22 -9.93
N GLY A 431 -7.08 2.50 -9.85
CA GLY A 431 -6.91 3.22 -8.59
C GLY A 431 -5.72 4.17 -8.62
N GLN A 432 -5.42 4.77 -7.47
CA GLN A 432 -4.32 5.73 -7.35
C GLN A 432 -3.09 5.11 -6.68
N ILE A 433 -1.90 5.55 -7.11
CA ILE A 433 -0.66 5.35 -6.37
C ILE A 433 -0.29 6.69 -5.75
N ASN A 434 -0.23 6.77 -4.43
CA ASN A 434 0.24 7.95 -3.70
C ASN A 434 1.34 7.55 -2.72
N ALA A 435 2.60 7.71 -3.13
CA ALA A 435 3.74 7.24 -2.36
C ALA A 435 4.76 8.34 -2.08
N ASP A 436 5.10 8.50 -0.81
CA ASP A 436 6.29 9.23 -0.38
C ASP A 436 7.41 8.22 -0.16
N LEU A 437 8.55 8.41 -0.81
CA LEU A 437 9.67 7.47 -0.82
C LEU A 437 10.90 8.12 -0.18
N LEU A 438 11.50 7.46 0.81
CA LEU A 438 12.76 7.85 1.41
C LEU A 438 13.88 6.92 0.92
N PRO A 439 14.77 7.37 0.01
CA PRO A 439 15.93 6.58 -0.37
C PRO A 439 16.84 6.33 0.83
N TYR A 440 17.24 5.07 1.00
CA TYR A 440 18.13 4.63 2.05
C TYR A 440 19.09 3.59 1.47
N ASN A 441 20.39 3.84 1.59
CA ASN A 441 21.41 2.88 1.18
C ASN A 441 22.38 2.65 2.34
N PRO A 442 22.46 1.43 2.90
CA PRO A 442 23.38 1.11 3.98
C PRO A 442 24.85 1.01 3.51
N ASN A 443 25.10 0.64 2.25
CA ASN A 443 26.42 0.36 1.71
C ASN A 443 27.08 1.57 1.03
N GLY A 444 26.43 2.74 1.04
CA GLY A 444 26.94 4.00 0.47
C GLY A 444 26.20 4.44 -0.80
N ALA A 445 26.62 5.54 -1.42
CA ALA A 445 25.91 6.15 -2.56
C ALA A 445 26.09 5.39 -3.90
N ASP A 446 26.85 4.30 -3.91
CA ASP A 446 27.36 3.69 -5.13
C ASP A 446 26.56 2.52 -5.70
N GLU A 447 25.56 2.00 -4.98
CA GLU A 447 24.69 0.94 -5.52
C GLU A 447 23.52 1.53 -6.31
N SER A 448 23.22 0.89 -7.44
CA SER A 448 22.05 1.24 -8.23
C SER A 448 20.77 0.75 -7.57
N SER A 449 19.75 1.59 -7.54
CA SER A 449 18.42 1.21 -7.08
C SER A 449 17.38 1.35 -8.19
N THR A 450 16.28 0.61 -8.10
CA THR A 450 15.21 0.59 -9.09
C THR A 450 13.87 0.98 -8.48
N LEU A 451 13.21 1.99 -9.05
CA LEU A 451 11.87 2.43 -8.72
C LEU A 451 10.94 2.22 -9.92
N THR A 452 9.93 1.38 -9.79
CA THR A 452 8.96 1.13 -10.86
C THR A 452 7.54 1.41 -10.40
N THR A 453 6.79 2.17 -11.19
CA THR A 453 5.34 2.34 -10.99
C THR A 453 4.57 2.04 -12.25
N SER A 454 3.40 1.41 -12.11
CA SER A 454 2.51 1.13 -13.24
C SER A 454 1.04 1.22 -12.85
N THR A 455 0.28 1.98 -13.65
CA THR A 455 -1.18 2.13 -13.56
C THR A 455 -1.85 1.88 -14.90
N THR A 456 -3.04 1.26 -14.92
CA THR A 456 -3.87 1.23 -16.15
C THR A 456 -4.81 2.42 -16.16
N ASP A 457 -5.55 2.65 -15.07
CA ASP A 457 -6.43 3.79 -14.92
C ASP A 457 -6.34 4.37 -13.51
N GLY A 458 -6.06 5.67 -13.44
CA GLY A 458 -5.97 6.41 -12.19
C GLY A 458 -4.72 7.27 -12.09
N GLN A 459 -4.52 7.87 -10.93
CA GLN A 459 -3.48 8.87 -10.69
C GLN A 459 -2.23 8.24 -10.08
N THR A 460 -1.05 8.67 -10.51
CA THR A 460 0.23 8.29 -9.91
C THR A 460 0.89 9.55 -9.36
N MET A 461 0.94 9.68 -8.03
CA MET A 461 1.62 10.74 -7.30
C MET A 461 2.81 10.14 -6.55
N ILE A 462 4.03 10.47 -6.97
CA ILE A 462 5.26 9.97 -6.35
C ILE A 462 6.09 11.14 -5.87
N LYS A 463 6.42 11.13 -4.58
CA LYS A 463 7.36 12.08 -3.98
C LYS A 463 8.60 11.35 -3.51
N LEU A 464 9.69 11.48 -4.25
CA LEU A 464 10.99 10.98 -3.86
C LEU A 464 11.73 12.03 -3.02
N ARG A 465 12.13 11.66 -1.80
CA ARG A 465 12.89 12.55 -0.90
C ARG A 465 14.38 12.51 -1.22
N ALA A 466 15.11 13.49 -0.70
CA ALA A 466 16.57 13.42 -0.66
C ALA A 466 17.02 12.14 0.10
N PRO A 467 18.14 11.52 -0.30
CA PRO A 467 18.66 10.34 0.39
C PRO A 467 18.82 10.57 1.90
N TYR A 468 18.46 9.56 2.67
CA TYR A 468 18.59 9.58 4.12
C TYR A 468 20.07 9.69 4.52
N LYS A 469 20.40 10.71 5.31
CA LYS A 469 21.76 10.94 5.83
C LYS A 469 22.00 10.03 7.03
N SER A 470 22.46 8.80 6.81
CA SER A 470 22.98 7.95 7.89
C SER A 470 24.39 8.35 8.32
N SER A 471 25.18 8.90 7.38
CA SER A 471 26.56 9.38 7.58
C SER A 471 26.78 10.72 6.84
N PRO A 472 27.70 11.60 7.29
CA PRO A 472 28.04 12.86 6.63
C PRO A 472 28.42 12.73 5.14
N GLU A 473 28.94 11.56 4.73
CA GLU A 473 29.39 11.28 3.35
C GLU A 473 28.26 10.79 2.41
N SER A 474 27.15 10.29 2.96
CA SER A 474 26.06 9.67 2.18
C SER A 474 25.10 10.69 1.54
N ALA A 475 25.39 11.98 1.65
CA ALA A 475 24.40 13.04 1.58
C ALA A 475 24.31 13.81 0.25
N THR A 476 25.17 13.57 -0.73
CA THR A 476 25.44 14.66 -1.69
C THR A 476 24.86 14.45 -3.09
N SER A 477 24.74 13.22 -3.59
CA SER A 477 24.25 13.01 -4.96
C SER A 477 23.62 11.63 -5.16
N MET A 478 22.44 11.61 -5.78
CA MET A 478 21.73 10.40 -6.20
C MET A 478 21.94 10.21 -7.71
N THR A 479 22.94 9.40 -8.05
CA THR A 479 23.50 9.30 -9.41
C THR A 479 23.32 7.93 -10.05
N LYS A 480 22.67 6.96 -9.39
CA LYS A 480 22.52 5.58 -9.90
C LYS A 480 21.08 5.05 -9.75
N LEU A 481 20.09 5.93 -9.64
CA LEU A 481 18.69 5.53 -9.52
C LEU A 481 18.09 5.29 -10.92
N VAL A 482 17.49 4.12 -11.14
CA VAL A 482 16.71 3.79 -12.33
C VAL A 482 15.23 3.85 -12.00
N SER A 483 14.52 4.81 -12.58
CA SER A 483 13.10 5.05 -12.34
C SER A 483 12.28 4.84 -13.60
N ASN A 484 11.19 4.09 -13.50
CA ASN A 484 10.31 3.76 -14.61
C ASN A 484 8.84 3.91 -14.19
N HIS A 485 8.16 4.91 -14.74
CA HIS A 485 6.77 5.22 -14.41
C HIS A 485 5.90 5.09 -15.67
N LYS A 486 4.87 4.25 -15.62
CA LYS A 486 3.98 4.02 -16.77
C LYS A 486 2.51 4.13 -16.39
N SER A 487 1.74 4.85 -17.20
CA SER A 487 0.28 4.85 -17.13
C SER A 487 -0.35 4.57 -18.50
N ILE A 488 -1.56 4.00 -18.53
CA ILE A 488 -2.37 3.95 -19.76
C ILE A 488 -3.31 5.15 -19.79
N SER A 489 -4.06 5.37 -18.70
CA SER A 489 -5.00 6.48 -18.53
C SER A 489 -4.78 7.13 -17.18
N GLY A 490 -4.70 8.46 -17.15
CA GLY A 490 -4.70 9.25 -15.93
C GLY A 490 -3.54 10.24 -15.83
N VAL A 491 -3.39 10.84 -14.65
CA VAL A 491 -2.39 11.89 -14.38
C VAL A 491 -1.23 11.30 -13.62
N MET A 492 -0.02 11.69 -14.00
CA MET A 492 1.21 11.33 -13.32
C MET A 492 1.88 12.59 -12.78
N ASP A 493 2.02 12.71 -11.46
CA ASP A 493 2.74 13.78 -10.76
C ASP A 493 3.98 13.16 -10.08
N LEU A 494 5.16 13.53 -10.55
CA LEU A 494 6.44 13.01 -10.07
C LEU A 494 7.27 14.14 -9.49
N THR A 495 7.66 14.04 -8.23
CA THR A 495 8.57 14.98 -7.58
C THR A 495 9.86 14.29 -7.16
N TYR A 496 10.99 14.78 -7.68
CA TYR A 496 12.35 14.30 -7.43
C TYR A 496 13.20 15.38 -6.73
N PRO A 497 14.12 15.00 -5.83
CA PRO A 497 14.87 15.95 -5.00
C PRO A 497 16.02 16.62 -5.75
N GLN A 498 16.55 17.72 -5.20
CA GLN A 498 17.73 18.41 -5.75
C GLN A 498 18.99 17.55 -5.80
N ALA A 499 19.09 16.51 -4.98
CA ALA A 499 20.20 15.55 -5.04
C ALA A 499 20.18 14.65 -6.28
N TRP A 500 19.06 14.53 -7.01
CA TRP A 500 18.97 13.69 -8.20
C TRP A 500 19.81 14.28 -9.34
N GLN A 501 20.64 13.44 -9.96
CA GLN A 501 21.42 13.76 -11.15
C GLN A 501 21.37 12.59 -12.12
N GLY A 502 21.10 12.86 -13.39
CA GLY A 502 20.83 11.84 -14.38
C GLY A 502 20.21 12.37 -15.66
N ARG A 503 19.72 11.44 -16.47
CA ARG A 503 18.94 11.70 -17.70
C ARG A 503 17.49 11.38 -17.44
N LEU A 504 16.58 12.15 -18.01
CA LEU A 504 15.16 11.88 -17.99
C LEU A 504 14.59 11.87 -19.41
N GLU A 505 13.63 10.98 -19.64
CA GLU A 505 12.87 10.85 -20.87
C GLU A 505 11.40 10.71 -20.52
N GLY A 506 10.58 11.60 -21.10
CA GLY A 506 9.15 11.67 -20.90
C GLY A 506 8.39 11.56 -22.21
N GLN A 507 7.28 10.82 -22.22
CA GLN A 507 6.40 10.77 -23.40
C GLN A 507 4.91 10.68 -23.03
N SER A 508 4.06 11.34 -23.80
CA SER A 508 2.60 11.18 -23.76
C SER A 508 2.07 11.07 -25.17
N PHE A 509 1.23 10.07 -25.48
CA PHE A 509 0.56 10.03 -26.78
C PHE A 509 -0.57 11.06 -26.81
N ASN A 510 -1.66 10.82 -26.08
CA ASN A 510 -2.79 11.74 -26.02
C ASN A 510 -2.86 12.48 -24.69
N GLY A 511 -1.97 13.46 -24.52
CA GLY A 511 -2.02 14.36 -23.37
C GLY A 511 -0.79 15.24 -23.27
N THR A 512 -0.61 15.89 -22.12
CA THR A 512 0.42 16.89 -21.91
C THR A 512 1.63 16.34 -21.17
N VAL A 513 2.79 16.93 -21.41
CA VAL A 513 4.00 16.68 -20.63
C VAL A 513 4.51 18.03 -20.14
N HIS A 514 4.51 18.23 -18.83
CA HIS A 514 5.06 19.40 -18.17
C HIS A 514 6.28 18.97 -17.36
N LEU A 515 7.43 19.57 -17.65
CA LEU A 515 8.68 19.31 -16.98
C LEU A 515 9.21 20.61 -16.39
N GLN A 516 9.50 20.58 -15.09
CA GLN A 516 10.05 21.72 -14.35
C GLN A 516 11.20 21.25 -13.47
N GLY A 517 12.23 22.08 -13.34
CA GLY A 517 13.33 21.78 -12.42
C GLY A 517 14.49 22.76 -12.45
N GLU A 518 15.23 22.80 -11.36
CA GLU A 518 16.49 23.54 -11.23
C GLU A 518 17.63 22.71 -11.84
N ASP A 519 18.57 23.36 -12.53
CA ASP A 519 19.73 22.74 -13.20
C ASP A 519 19.37 21.67 -14.25
N LEU A 520 18.17 21.74 -14.83
CA LEU A 520 17.77 20.90 -15.95
C LEU A 520 18.20 21.50 -17.28
N GLU A 521 18.95 20.72 -18.05
CA GLU A 521 19.31 21.01 -19.44
C GLU A 521 18.37 20.26 -20.38
N LEU A 522 17.47 20.99 -21.03
CA LEU A 522 16.59 20.44 -22.06
C LEU A 522 17.44 20.04 -23.28
N THR A 523 17.44 18.75 -23.60
CA THR A 523 18.20 18.21 -24.74
C THR A 523 17.32 18.05 -25.97
N LYS A 524 16.06 17.65 -25.77
CA LYS A 524 15.13 17.38 -26.87
C LYS A 524 13.69 17.67 -26.46
N GLN A 525 12.94 18.27 -27.37
CA GLN A 525 11.50 18.45 -27.25
C GLN A 525 10.86 18.19 -28.62
N GLU A 526 9.88 17.29 -28.66
CA GLU A 526 9.10 16.97 -29.84
C GLU A 526 7.62 17.07 -29.49
N GLU A 527 6.90 17.91 -30.24
CA GLU A 527 5.46 18.03 -30.17
C GLU A 527 4.91 17.68 -31.55
N LEU A 528 4.17 16.58 -31.62
CA LEU A 528 3.50 16.07 -32.81
C LEU A 528 2.02 15.89 -32.47
N GLU A 529 1.17 15.88 -33.49
CA GLU A 529 -0.26 15.65 -33.31
C GLU A 529 -0.49 14.29 -32.60
N GLY A 530 -1.01 14.34 -31.36
CA GLY A 530 -1.23 13.13 -30.56
C GLY A 530 0.06 12.42 -30.12
N PHE A 531 1.19 13.14 -30.03
CA PHE A 531 2.41 12.65 -29.40
C PHE A 531 3.32 13.78 -28.90
N ASN A 532 3.63 13.77 -27.62
CA ASN A 532 4.54 14.70 -26.95
C ASN A 532 5.71 13.93 -26.34
N ARG A 533 6.94 14.43 -26.54
CA ARG A 533 8.15 13.85 -25.97
C ARG A 533 9.11 14.93 -25.48
N VAL A 534 9.75 14.65 -24.35
CA VAL A 534 10.77 15.52 -23.75
C VAL A 534 11.96 14.68 -23.29
N GLU A 535 13.16 15.21 -23.47
CA GLU A 535 14.40 14.65 -22.91
C GLU A 535 15.20 15.76 -22.25
N ALA A 536 15.65 15.53 -21.02
CA ALA A 536 16.50 16.47 -20.29
C ALA A 536 17.59 15.75 -19.50
N LYS A 537 18.60 16.51 -19.09
CA LYS A 537 19.74 16.04 -18.29
C LYS A 537 19.93 16.97 -17.10
N LYS A 538 20.37 16.43 -15.96
CA LYS A 538 20.81 17.19 -14.78
C LYS A 538 22.11 16.63 -14.23
N GLY A 539 23.16 17.45 -14.20
CA GLY A 539 24.49 17.04 -13.73
C GLY A 539 25.09 15.86 -14.52
N GLU A 540 26.12 15.22 -13.97
CA GLU A 540 26.84 14.11 -14.62
C GLU A 540 26.50 12.73 -14.02
N GLY A 541 25.37 12.63 -13.31
CA GLY A 541 24.90 11.37 -12.74
C GLY A 541 24.47 10.36 -13.80
N ALA A 542 24.54 9.08 -13.45
CA ALA A 542 24.06 7.96 -14.27
C ALA A 542 22.62 7.54 -13.96
N SER A 543 21.86 8.32 -13.16
CA SER A 543 20.46 8.02 -12.90
C SER A 543 19.65 8.14 -14.18
N THR A 544 18.59 7.35 -14.29
CA THR A 544 17.67 7.38 -15.42
C THR A 544 16.24 7.51 -14.91
N LEU A 545 15.48 8.46 -15.43
CA LEU A 545 14.06 8.63 -15.14
C LEU A 545 13.27 8.52 -16.44
N VAL A 546 12.58 7.40 -16.63
CA VAL A 546 11.65 7.21 -17.75
C VAL A 546 10.23 7.31 -17.24
N PHE A 547 9.43 8.17 -17.86
CA PHE A 547 8.01 8.27 -17.55
C PHE A 547 7.18 8.34 -18.84
N GLY A 548 5.97 7.79 -18.80
CA GLY A 548 5.04 8.05 -19.88
C GLY A 548 3.63 7.52 -19.70
N THR A 549 2.73 8.12 -20.49
CA THR A 549 1.31 7.79 -20.50
C THR A 549 0.78 7.63 -21.92
N VAL A 550 -0.26 6.81 -22.11
CA VAL A 550 -0.97 6.72 -23.39
C VAL A 550 -2.00 7.84 -23.50
N SER A 551 -2.72 8.13 -22.41
CA SER A 551 -3.74 9.16 -22.34
C SER A 551 -3.66 9.87 -20.99
N GLY A 552 -3.54 11.19 -20.99
CA GLY A 552 -3.46 12.01 -19.78
C GLY A 552 -2.16 12.81 -19.64
N GLY A 553 -2.05 13.53 -18.52
CA GLY A 553 -0.96 14.48 -18.28
C GLY A 553 0.17 13.89 -17.45
N CYS A 554 1.40 14.27 -17.77
CA CYS A 554 2.56 14.06 -16.92
C CYS A 554 3.06 15.42 -16.40
N GLU A 555 3.14 15.57 -15.09
CA GLU A 555 3.75 16.71 -14.41
C GLU A 555 4.98 16.19 -13.65
N VAL A 556 6.16 16.65 -14.04
CA VAL A 556 7.42 16.17 -13.46
C VAL A 556 8.23 17.34 -12.95
N LYS A 557 8.61 17.25 -11.67
CA LYS A 557 9.32 18.26 -10.91
C LYS A 557 10.64 17.66 -10.43
N VAL A 558 11.76 18.25 -10.82
CA VAL A 558 13.10 17.79 -10.41
C VAL A 558 13.86 18.95 -9.76
N GLY A 559 14.20 18.82 -8.48
CA GLY A 559 14.97 19.83 -7.78
C GLY A 559 14.18 20.70 -6.82
N ASN A 560 14.80 21.76 -6.34
CA ASN A 560 14.13 22.71 -5.44
C ASN A 560 13.35 23.72 -6.28
N LEU A 561 12.04 23.55 -6.28
CA LEU A 561 11.11 24.54 -6.80
C LEU A 561 10.79 25.45 -5.61
N GLY A 562 11.45 26.61 -5.56
CA GLY A 562 11.44 27.54 -4.42
C GLY A 562 10.07 28.01 -3.98
#